data_AF-A0AAP0J4I8-F1
#
_entry.id   AF-A0AAP0J4I8-F1
#
_cell.length_a   1.000
_cell.length_b   1.000
_cell.length_c   1.000
_cell.angle_alpha   90.00
_cell.angle_beta   90.00
_cell.angle_gamma   90.00
#
_symmetry.space_group_name_H-M   'P 1'
#
loop_
_entity.id
_entity.type
_entity.pdbx_description
1 polymer ?
#
loop_
_entity_poly.entity_id
_entity_poly.type
_entity_poly.pdbx_seq_one_letter_code
_entity_poly.pdbx_strand_id
1 'polypeptide(L)'
;MSEEDANGNINDGTDKRVLPRLNERILSTLSRRSVAAHPWHDLEIGNGAPVTVNCVIEISRGSKVKYELDKSTGLIKVDRILYSSVVYPHNYGFIPRTLCEDNDPMDVLVLMQEPVIPGCFLRARAIGLMPMIDQGSLCAVHLAEPKAMSRARSV
;
A
#
# COMPACT_ATOMS: atom_id res chain seq x y z
N MET A 1 -39.54 3.31 70.39
CA MET A 1 -40.54 2.32 70.86
C MET A 1 -40.64 1.24 69.79
N SER A 2 -40.16 0.03 70.14
CA SER A 2 -40.30 -1.32 69.47
C SER A 2 -39.86 -1.47 67.99
N GLU A 3 -38.86 -2.30 67.61
CA GLU A 3 -38.82 -3.80 67.54
C GLU A 3 -39.98 -4.37 66.69
N GLU A 4 -39.88 -5.32 65.74
CA GLU A 4 -38.87 -6.30 65.28
C GLU A 4 -39.32 -6.87 63.90
N ASP A 5 -38.35 -7.19 63.05
CA ASP A 5 -38.16 -8.35 62.15
C ASP A 5 -39.32 -9.06 61.40
N ALA A 6 -39.12 -9.21 60.07
CA ALA A 6 -39.42 -10.47 59.37
C ALA A 6 -38.45 -10.70 58.19
N ASN A 7 -37.66 -11.75 58.37
CA ASN A 7 -36.58 -12.31 57.57
C ASN A 7 -37.08 -12.93 56.25
N GLY A 8 -36.34 -12.73 55.16
CA GLY A 8 -36.63 -13.29 53.84
C GLY A 8 -35.35 -13.52 53.03
N ASN A 9 -34.53 -14.44 53.52
CA ASN A 9 -33.30 -14.92 52.88
C ASN A 9 -33.62 -15.69 51.59
N ILE A 10 -33.18 -15.18 50.42
CA ILE A 10 -33.08 -15.95 49.19
C ILE A 10 -31.65 -15.80 48.67
N ASN A 11 -30.80 -16.76 49.04
CA ASN A 11 -29.61 -17.10 48.27
C ASN A 11 -30.08 -18.01 47.13
N ASP A 12 -29.79 -17.68 45.87
CA ASP A 12 -29.14 -18.64 44.96
C ASP A 12 -28.67 -17.98 43.63
N GLY A 13 -27.43 -18.29 43.25
CA GLY A 13 -27.10 -18.55 41.85
C GLY A 13 -26.89 -17.38 40.88
N THR A 14 -26.02 -16.40 41.18
CA THR A 14 -25.34 -15.70 40.06
C THR A 14 -24.21 -16.60 39.54
N ASP A 15 -24.56 -17.43 38.57
CA ASP A 15 -23.63 -18.17 37.71
C ASP A 15 -22.66 -17.17 37.06
N LYS A 16 -21.51 -16.95 37.71
CA LYS A 16 -20.37 -16.27 37.12
C LYS A 16 -19.87 -17.16 36.00
N ARG A 17 -20.46 -17.02 34.82
CA ARG A 17 -19.94 -17.56 33.57
C ARG A 17 -18.48 -17.13 33.46
N VAL A 18 -17.58 -18.03 33.85
CA VAL A 18 -16.14 -17.85 33.67
C VAL A 18 -15.94 -17.87 32.16
N LEU A 19 -15.83 -16.69 31.55
CA LEU A 19 -15.41 -16.58 30.16
C LEU A 19 -14.10 -17.36 30.06
N PRO A 20 -14.00 -18.38 29.19
CA PRO A 20 -12.76 -19.13 29.05
C PRO A 20 -11.67 -18.12 28.69
N ARG A 21 -10.59 -18.09 29.47
CA ARG A 21 -9.41 -17.28 29.14
C ARG A 21 -8.97 -17.74 27.76
N LEU A 22 -9.08 -16.86 26.76
CA LEU A 22 -8.62 -17.19 25.42
C LEU A 22 -7.16 -17.60 25.51
N ASN A 23 -6.84 -18.79 25.02
CA ASN A 23 -5.46 -19.24 24.93
C ASN A 23 -4.67 -18.25 24.06
N GLU A 24 -3.46 -17.88 24.48
CA GLU A 24 -2.59 -16.94 23.75
C GLU A 24 -2.34 -17.37 22.29
N ARG A 25 -2.41 -18.68 22.00
CA ARG A 25 -2.38 -19.23 20.62
C ARG A 25 -3.57 -18.81 19.75
N ILE A 26 -4.76 -18.69 20.33
CA ILE A 26 -5.96 -18.24 19.62
C ILE A 26 -5.84 -16.73 19.37
N LEU A 27 -5.36 -15.98 20.36
CA LEU A 27 -5.08 -14.54 20.23
C LEU A 27 -3.99 -14.26 19.19
N SER A 28 -2.90 -15.05 19.15
CA SER A 28 -1.83 -14.87 18.16
C SER A 28 -2.28 -15.23 16.74
N THR A 29 -3.20 -16.19 16.60
CA THR A 29 -3.79 -16.54 15.30
C THR A 29 -4.79 -15.47 14.83
N LEU A 30 -5.58 -14.88 15.74
CA LEU A 30 -6.47 -13.74 15.45
C LEU A 30 -5.71 -12.43 15.20
N SER A 31 -4.52 -12.27 15.78
CA SER A 31 -3.64 -11.12 15.54
C SER A 31 -3.00 -11.15 14.15
N ARG A 32 -2.92 -12.32 13.50
CA ARG A 32 -2.60 -12.44 12.07
C ARG A 32 -3.88 -12.29 11.24
N ARG A 33 -4.60 -11.18 11.41
CA ARG A 33 -5.45 -10.73 10.32
C ARG A 33 -4.51 -10.36 9.18
N SER A 34 -4.51 -11.17 8.12
CA SER A 34 -4.08 -10.70 6.81
C SER A 34 -5.05 -9.60 6.39
N VAL A 35 -4.87 -8.41 6.94
CA VAL A 35 -5.55 -7.21 6.45
C VAL A 35 -4.99 -7.00 5.05
N ALA A 36 -5.87 -6.96 4.04
CA ALA A 36 -5.45 -6.62 2.68
C ALA A 36 -4.72 -5.27 2.76
N ALA A 37 -3.44 -5.28 2.41
CA ALA A 37 -2.58 -4.12 2.58
C ALA A 37 -2.96 -3.05 1.56
N HIS A 38 -3.19 -1.82 2.03
CA HIS A 38 -3.33 -0.65 1.18
C HIS A 38 -1.99 -0.36 0.49
N PRO A 39 -1.90 -0.37 -0.86
CA PRO A 39 -0.63 -0.27 -1.58
C PRO A 39 0.17 1.00 -1.26
N TRP A 40 -0.49 2.08 -0.86
CA TRP A 40 0.18 3.32 -0.50
C TRP A 40 0.56 3.43 0.98
N HIS A 41 -0.26 2.92 1.90
CA HIS A 41 -0.06 3.17 3.35
C HIS A 41 0.62 2.00 4.04
N ASP A 42 0.23 0.77 3.72
CA ASP A 42 0.67 -0.42 4.43
C ASP A 42 1.96 -0.99 3.84
N LEU A 43 2.20 -0.81 2.54
CA LEU A 43 3.44 -1.24 1.90
C LEU A 43 4.63 -0.39 2.37
N GLU A 44 5.67 -1.04 2.85
CA GLU A 44 6.91 -0.36 3.23
C GLU A 44 7.65 0.19 2.01
N ILE A 45 8.30 1.35 2.15
CA ILE A 45 9.18 1.93 1.13
C ILE A 45 10.33 0.95 0.79
N GLY A 46 10.76 0.16 1.77
CA GLY A 46 11.84 -0.81 1.65
C GLY A 46 13.14 -0.35 2.31
N ASN A 47 13.87 -1.29 2.90
CA ASN A 47 15.02 -1.04 3.78
C ASN A 47 16.22 -0.34 3.11
N GLY A 48 16.22 -0.22 1.78
CA GLY A 48 17.29 0.41 1.02
C GLY A 48 17.00 1.86 0.63
N ALA A 49 15.90 2.44 1.10
CA ALA A 49 15.53 3.82 0.78
C ALA A 49 16.57 4.82 1.31
N PRO A 50 16.87 5.92 0.57
CA PRO A 50 16.24 6.35 -0.68
C PRO A 50 16.84 5.71 -1.94
N VAL A 51 17.97 5.01 -1.84
CA VAL A 51 18.71 4.48 -3.02
C VAL A 51 17.96 3.35 -3.72
N THR A 52 17.31 2.48 -2.95
CA THR A 52 16.51 1.37 -3.44
C THR A 52 15.15 1.39 -2.76
N VAL A 53 14.09 1.55 -3.54
CA VAL A 53 12.72 1.69 -3.06
C VAL A 53 11.82 0.61 -3.69
N ASN A 54 10.72 0.31 -3.01
CA ASN A 54 9.61 -0.40 -3.59
C ASN A 54 8.79 0.59 -4.43
N CYS A 55 8.32 0.14 -5.59
CA CYS A 55 7.51 0.90 -6.52
C CYS A 55 6.26 0.08 -6.83
N VAL A 56 5.08 0.66 -6.65
CA VAL A 56 3.81 0.05 -7.08
C VAL A 56 3.54 0.51 -8.51
N ILE A 57 3.31 -0.42 -9.42
CA ILE A 57 3.06 -0.11 -10.83
C ILE A 57 1.57 0.14 -11.04
N GLU A 58 1.25 1.24 -11.69
CA GLU A 58 -0.13 1.58 -12.09
C GLU A 58 -0.31 1.33 -13.58
N ILE A 59 0.68 1.71 -14.40
CA ILE A 59 0.57 1.65 -15.86
C ILE A 59 1.68 0.78 -16.41
N SER A 60 1.30 -0.28 -17.11
CA SER A 60 2.23 -1.14 -17.83
C SER A 60 2.84 -0.42 -19.03
N ARG A 61 4.11 -0.74 -19.30
CA ARG A 61 4.79 -0.38 -20.55
C ARG A 61 3.91 -0.74 -21.76
N GLY A 62 3.73 0.21 -22.67
CA GLY A 62 2.95 0.06 -23.90
C GLY A 62 1.44 0.29 -23.72
N SER A 63 0.95 0.55 -22.50
CA SER A 63 -0.47 0.82 -22.27
C SER A 63 -0.88 2.21 -22.79
N LYS A 64 -2.09 2.29 -23.34
CA LYS A 64 -2.82 3.55 -23.62
C LYS A 64 -3.79 3.93 -22.49
N VAL A 65 -3.99 3.05 -21.52
CA VAL A 65 -4.91 3.27 -20.40
C VAL A 65 -4.11 3.90 -19.28
N LYS A 66 -4.53 5.10 -18.85
CA LYS A 66 -4.04 5.76 -17.65
C LYS A 66 -4.81 5.20 -16.47
N TYR A 67 -4.17 4.25 -15.80
CA TYR A 67 -4.59 3.75 -14.51
C TYR A 67 -4.06 4.66 -13.40
N GLU A 68 -4.78 4.70 -12.29
CA GLU A 68 -4.38 5.41 -11.08
C GLU A 68 -4.80 4.61 -9.86
N LEU A 69 -4.09 4.80 -8.76
CA LEU A 69 -4.55 4.41 -7.44
C LEU A 69 -5.74 5.26 -7.01
N ASP A 70 -6.84 4.62 -6.64
CA ASP A 70 -7.86 5.25 -5.82
C ASP A 70 -7.39 5.26 -4.35
N LYS A 71 -6.95 6.43 -3.89
CA LYS A 71 -6.43 6.67 -2.53
C LYS A 71 -7.41 6.26 -1.42
N SER A 72 -8.71 6.20 -1.70
CA SER A 72 -9.73 5.85 -0.71
C SER A 72 -9.89 4.35 -0.51
N THR A 73 -9.79 3.56 -1.58
CA THR A 73 -10.02 2.12 -1.57
C THR A 73 -8.73 1.30 -1.65
N GLY A 74 -7.64 1.89 -2.13
CA GLY A 74 -6.39 1.20 -2.43
C GLY A 74 -6.43 0.38 -3.72
N LEU A 75 -7.51 0.50 -4.52
CA LEU A 75 -7.68 -0.24 -5.77
C LEU A 75 -7.17 0.59 -6.96
N ILE A 76 -6.85 -0.10 -8.05
CA ILE A 76 -6.50 0.54 -9.32
C ILE A 76 -7.78 0.88 -10.08
N LYS A 77 -7.98 2.17 -10.35
CA LYS A 77 -9.07 2.71 -11.18
C LYS A 77 -8.53 3.08 -12.57
N VAL A 78 -9.39 3.04 -13.57
CA VAL A 78 -9.12 3.66 -14.87
C VAL A 78 -9.47 5.14 -14.73
N ASP A 79 -8.48 6.01 -14.86
CA ASP A 79 -8.70 7.46 -14.90
C ASP A 79 -9.17 7.87 -16.30
N ARG A 80 -8.42 7.49 -17.35
CA ARG A 80 -8.82 7.73 -18.75
C ARG A 80 -8.06 6.86 -19.74
N ILE A 81 -8.57 6.80 -20.97
CA ILE A 81 -7.83 6.29 -22.13
C ILE A 81 -7.16 7.49 -22.81
N LEU A 82 -5.87 7.38 -23.14
CA LEU A 82 -5.15 8.44 -23.86
C LEU A 82 -5.76 8.65 -25.25
N TYR A 83 -6.13 9.90 -25.55
CA TYR A 83 -6.74 10.28 -26.82
C TYR A 83 -5.77 10.23 -28.01
N SER A 84 -4.49 10.47 -27.74
CA SER A 84 -3.43 10.45 -28.76
C SER A 84 -2.93 9.02 -29.00
N SER A 85 -2.31 8.77 -30.16
CA SER A 85 -1.63 7.50 -30.49
C SER A 85 -0.31 7.28 -29.74
N VAL A 86 -0.24 7.77 -28.49
CA VAL A 86 0.92 7.63 -27.61
C VAL A 86 0.66 6.51 -26.61
N VAL A 87 1.73 5.84 -26.21
CA VAL A 87 1.73 4.78 -25.19
C VAL A 87 2.80 5.10 -24.16
N TYR A 88 2.63 4.63 -22.93
CA TYR A 88 3.67 4.77 -21.92
C TYR A 88 4.92 3.97 -22.31
N PRO A 89 6.10 4.60 -22.47
CA PRO A 89 7.29 3.93 -22.99
C PRO A 89 7.90 2.93 -22.00
N HIS A 90 7.62 3.10 -20.71
CA HIS A 90 8.10 2.31 -19.58
C HIS A 90 6.99 2.11 -18.55
N ASN A 91 7.21 1.22 -17.58
CA ASN A 91 6.27 1.02 -16.49
C ASN A 91 6.25 2.26 -15.61
N TYR A 92 5.06 2.70 -15.24
CA TYR A 92 4.83 3.89 -14.44
C TYR A 92 4.04 3.55 -13.19
N GLY A 93 4.33 4.23 -12.09
CA GLY A 93 3.53 4.17 -10.88
C GLY A 93 4.11 5.07 -9.81
N PHE A 94 4.05 4.64 -8.55
CA PHE A 94 4.40 5.50 -7.41
C PHE A 94 5.22 4.78 -6.34
N ILE A 95 5.82 5.56 -5.45
CA ILE A 95 6.55 5.08 -4.27
C ILE A 95 5.59 5.09 -3.07
N PRO A 96 5.35 3.95 -2.38
CA PRO A 96 4.46 3.90 -1.24
C PRO A 96 4.97 4.78 -0.09
N ARG A 97 4.12 5.20 0.84
CA ARG A 97 4.44 6.07 1.99
C ARG A 97 5.24 7.33 1.66
N THR A 98 5.06 7.87 0.47
CA THR A 98 5.54 9.21 0.07
C THR A 98 4.34 10.12 -0.15
N LEU A 99 4.57 11.43 -0.08
CA LEU A 99 3.56 12.47 -0.28
C LEU A 99 4.24 13.69 -0.90
N CYS A 100 3.71 14.14 -2.03
CA CYS A 100 4.11 15.34 -2.75
C CYS A 100 3.16 16.52 -2.41
N GLU A 101 3.52 17.72 -2.88
CA GLU A 101 2.74 18.95 -2.61
C GLU A 101 1.33 18.93 -3.24
N ASP A 102 1.12 18.11 -4.26
CA ASP A 102 -0.15 17.84 -4.93
C ASP A 102 -1.06 16.84 -4.18
N ASN A 103 -0.64 16.37 -3.00
CA ASN A 103 -1.31 15.32 -2.21
C ASN A 103 -1.35 13.95 -2.90
N ASP A 104 -0.44 13.68 -3.82
CA ASP A 104 -0.22 12.37 -4.42
C ASP A 104 1.12 11.76 -3.97
N PRO A 105 1.26 10.43 -4.03
CA PRO A 105 2.55 9.80 -3.81
C PRO A 105 3.55 10.20 -4.90
N MET A 106 4.84 10.14 -4.57
CA MET A 106 5.92 10.44 -5.51
C MET A 106 5.88 9.48 -6.70
N ASP A 107 5.82 10.05 -7.90
CA ASP A 107 5.81 9.30 -9.16
C ASP A 107 7.16 8.66 -9.49
N VAL A 108 7.11 7.49 -10.12
CA VAL A 108 8.28 6.75 -10.56
C VAL A 108 8.07 6.13 -11.94
N LEU A 109 9.06 6.32 -12.81
CA LEU A 109 9.18 5.66 -14.09
C LEU A 109 10.24 4.56 -14.00
N VAL A 110 9.82 3.31 -14.12
CA VAL A 110 10.68 2.13 -14.00
C VAL A 110 11.13 1.66 -15.37
N LEU A 111 12.43 1.85 -15.64
CA LEU A 111 13.12 1.42 -16.85
C LEU A 111 13.36 -0.08 -16.82
N MET A 112 12.53 -0.85 -17.52
CA MET A 112 12.72 -2.29 -17.70
C MET A 112 12.19 -2.77 -19.04
N GLN A 113 12.61 -3.98 -19.42
CA GLN A 113 12.24 -4.60 -20.68
C GLN A 113 10.80 -5.13 -20.66
N GLU A 114 10.42 -5.83 -19.60
CA GLU A 114 9.10 -6.48 -19.50
C GLU A 114 8.02 -5.55 -18.94
N PRO A 115 6.78 -5.59 -19.48
CA PRO A 115 5.65 -4.91 -18.88
C PRO A 115 5.30 -5.54 -17.53
N VAL A 116 4.90 -4.71 -16.57
CA VAL A 116 4.44 -5.15 -15.24
C VAL A 116 2.96 -4.86 -15.10
N ILE A 117 2.23 -5.80 -14.52
CA ILE A 117 0.77 -5.72 -14.34
C ILE A 117 0.45 -4.61 -13.31
N PRO A 118 -0.61 -3.80 -13.54
CA PRO A 118 -1.06 -2.81 -12.57
C PRO A 118 -1.38 -3.42 -11.20
N GLY A 119 -1.01 -2.73 -10.12
CA GLY A 119 -1.15 -3.19 -8.73
C GLY A 119 -0.03 -4.10 -8.25
N CYS A 120 0.83 -4.62 -9.13
CA CYS A 120 2.05 -5.30 -8.71
C CYS A 120 3.10 -4.28 -8.24
N PHE A 121 3.91 -4.66 -7.25
CA PHE A 121 5.05 -3.87 -6.83
C PHE A 121 6.37 -4.56 -7.16
N LEU A 122 7.43 -3.78 -7.33
CA LEU A 122 8.78 -4.25 -7.58
C LEU A 122 9.79 -3.41 -6.82
N ARG A 123 11.02 -3.90 -6.71
CA ARG A 123 12.13 -3.16 -6.11
C ARG A 123 12.98 -2.51 -7.18
N ALA A 124 13.11 -1.19 -7.12
CA ALA A 124 13.88 -0.41 -8.08
C ALA A 124 14.95 0.45 -7.40
N ARG A 125 16.03 0.71 -8.13
CA ARG A 125 17.11 1.61 -7.70
C ARG A 125 16.94 2.96 -8.38
N ALA A 126 16.92 4.04 -7.60
CA ALA A 126 16.88 5.40 -8.14
C ALA A 126 18.16 5.69 -8.93
N ILE A 127 18.00 6.23 -10.14
CA ILE A 127 19.12 6.59 -11.04
C ILE A 127 19.10 8.06 -11.44
N GLY A 128 17.98 8.76 -11.28
CA GLY A 128 17.86 10.18 -11.62
C GLY A 128 16.49 10.74 -11.29
N LEU A 129 16.38 12.05 -11.44
CA LEU A 129 15.15 12.83 -11.23
C LEU A 129 14.86 13.61 -12.50
N MET A 130 13.60 13.58 -12.96
CA MET A 130 13.13 14.41 -14.06
C MET A 130 12.17 15.47 -13.50
N PRO A 131 12.59 16.74 -13.40
CA PRO A 131 11.71 17.81 -12.94
C PRO A 131 10.66 18.10 -14.02
N MET A 132 9.41 18.20 -13.59
CA MET A 132 8.26 18.49 -14.42
C MET A 132 7.42 19.57 -13.76
N ILE A 133 6.79 20.42 -14.56
CA ILE A 133 5.81 21.38 -14.06
C ILE A 133 4.47 20.91 -14.59
N ASP A 134 3.60 20.41 -13.72
CA ASP A 134 2.23 20.05 -14.06
C ASP A 134 1.26 21.07 -13.45
N GLN A 135 0.47 21.72 -14.30
CA GLN A 135 -0.51 22.75 -13.90
C GLN A 135 0.03 23.85 -12.96
N GLY A 136 1.34 24.14 -13.03
CA GLY A 136 2.00 25.16 -12.21
C GLY A 136 2.65 24.63 -10.92
N SER A 137 2.45 23.35 -10.58
CA SER A 137 3.12 22.67 -9.47
C SER A 137 4.38 21.95 -9.95
N LEU A 138 5.46 22.01 -9.15
CA LEU A 138 6.69 21.28 -9.44
C LEU A 138 6.52 19.82 -9.02
N CYS A 139 6.37 18.93 -10.00
CA CYS A 139 6.36 17.48 -9.80
C CYS A 139 7.73 16.91 -10.22
N ALA A 140 8.14 15.78 -9.66
CA ALA A 140 9.40 15.17 -10.01
C ALA A 140 9.22 13.68 -10.24
N VAL A 141 9.59 13.21 -11.44
CA VAL A 141 9.53 11.78 -11.76
C VAL A 141 10.84 11.13 -11.36
N HIS A 142 10.79 10.14 -10.48
CA HIS A 142 11.95 9.31 -10.18
C HIS A 142 12.20 8.31 -11.31
N LEU A 143 13.41 8.29 -11.85
CA LEU A 143 13.83 7.25 -12.79
C LEU A 143 14.46 6.12 -12.01
N ALA A 144 14.02 4.88 -12.26
CA ALA A 144 14.53 3.72 -11.55
C ALA A 144 14.71 2.48 -12.43
N GLU A 145 15.67 1.61 -12.08
CA GLU A 145 15.86 0.30 -12.75
C GLU A 145 15.61 -0.87 -11.79
N PRO A 146 15.08 -2.03 -12.24
CA PRO A 146 14.81 -3.16 -11.37
C PRO A 146 16.08 -3.77 -10.76
N LYS A 147 16.09 -3.95 -9.44
CA LYS A 147 17.22 -4.58 -8.73
C LYS A 147 17.37 -6.07 -9.04
N ALA A 148 16.27 -6.77 -9.34
CA ALA A 148 16.30 -8.20 -9.69
C ALA A 148 17.05 -8.45 -11.02
N MET A 149 17.07 -7.47 -11.92
CA MET A 149 17.63 -7.59 -13.27
C MET A 149 19.07 -7.07 -13.38
N SER A 150 19.57 -6.33 -12.40
CA SER A 150 20.93 -5.75 -12.42
C SER A 150 22.07 -6.79 -12.37
N ARG A 151 21.78 -8.06 -12.11
CA ARG A 151 22.74 -9.18 -12.15
C ARG A 151 22.79 -9.91 -13.51
N ALA A 152 21.95 -9.56 -14.48
CA ALA A 152 21.93 -10.21 -15.80
C ALA A 152 22.84 -9.53 -16.85
N ARG A 153 23.75 -8.63 -16.44
CA ARG A 153 24.79 -8.05 -17.31
C ARG A 153 26.12 -8.75 -17.05
N SER A 154 26.23 -10.00 -17.47
CA SER A 154 27.50 -10.72 -17.61
C SER A 154 27.31 -11.77 -18.70
N VAL A 155 27.53 -11.37 -19.94
CA VAL A 155 27.88 -12.25 -21.06
C VAL A 155 29.20 -11.74 -21.59
#